data_AF-A0A1G0DTJ9-F1
#
_entry.id   AF-A0A1G0DTJ9-F1
#
_cell.length_a   1.000
_cell.length_b   1.000
_cell.length_c   1.000
_cell.angle_alpha   90.00
_cell.angle_beta   90.00
_cell.angle_gamma   90.00
#
_symmetry.space_group_name_H-M   'P 1'
#
loop_
_entity.id
_entity.type
_entity.pdbx_description
1 polymer ?
#
loop_
_entity_poly.entity_id
_entity_poly.type
_entity_poly.pdbx_seq_one_letter_code
_entity_poly.pdbx_strand_id
1 'polypeptide(L)'
;MERVVKSSIPIDAAFSYATLGALEAVSGNEDLMDNYHKNSIQLRSDALTHRNYACSLHHVSRVREAAEQARIAASLDDGNLVSIQTAISHTAESGGITMAASLVETYRKLAPTDTGAYAALIETASMQKNAGIADEEIMQLVQIACDFLRSKQVHFVDQELIADQEDEGFLSLCINLNLTNEEIWNFNKQLFEIMLDKVPNQSPHLSVRFGRSHAA
;
A
#
# COMPACT_ATOMS: atom_id res chain seq x y z
N MET A 1 -2.99 16.84 -31.86
CA MET A 1 -3.70 16.72 -30.57
C MET A 1 -2.87 17.22 -29.40
N GLU A 2 -1.64 16.75 -29.22
CA GLU A 2 -0.75 17.17 -28.11
C GLU A 2 -0.56 18.69 -27.94
N ARG A 3 -0.43 19.41 -29.07
CA ARG A 3 -0.29 20.87 -29.08
C ARG A 3 -1.59 21.62 -28.72
N VAL A 4 -2.74 20.99 -28.91
CA VAL A 4 -4.08 21.52 -28.57
C VAL A 4 -4.42 21.26 -27.11
N VAL A 5 -3.94 20.15 -26.54
CA VAL A 5 -4.00 19.89 -25.08
C VAL A 5 -3.12 20.89 -24.32
N LYS A 6 -1.90 21.16 -24.82
CA LYS A 6 -0.96 22.12 -24.23
C LYS A 6 -1.45 23.57 -24.20
N SER A 7 -2.36 23.96 -25.10
CA SER A 7 -2.83 25.35 -25.22
C SER A 7 -4.17 25.64 -24.54
N SER A 8 -4.84 24.63 -23.98
CA SER A 8 -6.28 24.73 -23.66
C SER A 8 -6.67 24.43 -22.22
N ILE A 9 -5.75 24.01 -21.34
CA ILE A 9 -6.07 24.00 -19.90
C ILE A 9 -5.57 25.35 -19.34
N PRO A 10 -6.30 25.99 -18.43
CA PRO A 10 -5.75 27.03 -17.58
C PRO A 10 -4.78 26.41 -16.54
N ILE A 11 -3.79 25.64 -17.02
CA ILE A 11 -3.18 24.47 -16.35
C ILE A 11 -2.33 24.86 -15.13
N ASP A 12 -2.70 24.36 -13.96
CA ASP A 12 -1.75 24.09 -12.89
C ASP A 12 -0.76 22.98 -13.31
N ALA A 13 0.45 23.36 -13.74
CA ALA A 13 1.42 22.45 -14.32
C ALA A 13 1.75 21.25 -13.42
N ALA A 14 1.74 21.46 -12.09
CA ALA A 14 1.93 20.38 -11.12
C ALA A 14 0.81 19.34 -11.24
N PHE A 15 -0.44 19.78 -11.32
CA PHE A 15 -1.59 18.89 -11.49
C PHE A 15 -1.55 18.10 -12.82
N SER A 16 -1.13 18.74 -13.92
CA SER A 16 -0.97 18.04 -15.19
C SER A 16 0.11 16.96 -15.14
N TYR A 17 1.26 17.24 -14.52
CA TYR A 17 2.28 16.22 -14.32
C TYR A 17 1.78 15.07 -13.45
N ALA A 18 1.07 15.34 -12.35
CA ALA A 18 0.48 14.27 -11.52
C ALA A 18 -0.51 13.40 -12.31
N THR A 19 -1.32 14.03 -13.19
CA THR A 19 -2.27 13.31 -14.04
C THR A 19 -1.55 12.41 -15.06
N LEU A 20 -0.50 12.91 -15.70
CA LEU A 20 0.33 12.10 -16.59
C LEU A 20 0.98 10.93 -15.83
N GLY A 21 1.50 11.17 -14.62
CA GLY A 21 2.06 10.12 -13.77
C GLY A 21 1.05 9.01 -13.47
N ALA A 22 -0.20 9.37 -13.15
CA ALA A 22 -1.27 8.39 -12.92
C ALA A 22 -1.63 7.59 -14.19
N LEU A 23 -1.63 8.21 -15.38
CA LEU A 23 -1.86 7.51 -16.65
C LEU A 23 -0.75 6.51 -16.97
N GLU A 24 0.51 6.88 -16.71
CA GLU A 24 1.65 5.97 -16.90
C GLU A 24 1.63 4.82 -15.90
N ALA A 25 1.15 5.04 -14.67
CA ALA A 25 0.94 3.96 -13.71
C ALA A 25 -0.07 2.92 -14.23
N VAL A 26 -1.21 3.37 -14.76
CA VAL A 26 -2.21 2.50 -15.41
C VAL A 26 -1.63 1.77 -16.63
N SER A 27 -0.67 2.39 -17.31
CA SER A 27 0.02 1.80 -18.46
C SER A 27 1.18 0.87 -18.07
N GLY A 28 1.49 0.74 -16.78
CA GLY A 28 2.63 -0.04 -16.28
C GLY A 28 4.01 0.58 -16.56
N ASN A 29 4.06 1.85 -17.00
CA ASN A 29 5.30 2.56 -17.34
C ASN A 29 5.88 3.24 -16.09
N GLU A 30 6.43 2.44 -15.17
CA GLU A 30 6.92 2.92 -13.87
C GLU A 30 7.95 4.06 -13.98
N ASP A 31 8.85 4.02 -14.96
CA ASP A 31 9.87 5.07 -15.16
C ASP A 31 9.26 6.43 -15.51
N LEU A 32 8.27 6.44 -16.42
CA LEU A 32 7.57 7.67 -16.80
C LEU A 32 6.65 8.15 -15.68
N MET A 33 5.98 7.23 -14.99
CA MET A 33 5.21 7.52 -13.78
C MET A 33 6.07 8.28 -12.76
N ASP A 34 7.25 7.74 -12.42
CA ASP A 34 8.16 8.36 -11.46
C ASP A 34 8.61 9.74 -11.93
N ASN A 35 9.01 9.87 -13.19
CA ASN A 35 9.47 11.14 -13.74
C ASN A 35 8.38 12.23 -13.66
N TYR A 36 7.14 11.88 -14.02
CA TYR A 36 6.03 12.82 -13.96
C TYR A 36 5.66 13.21 -12.53
N HIS A 37 5.58 12.26 -11.59
CA HIS A 37 5.29 12.60 -10.19
C HIS A 37 6.42 13.42 -9.54
N LYS A 38 7.68 13.10 -9.82
CA LYS A 38 8.83 13.91 -9.35
C LYS A 38 8.77 15.33 -9.91
N ASN A 39 8.44 15.51 -11.19
CA ASN A 39 8.24 16.85 -11.77
C ASN A 39 7.07 17.59 -11.13
N SER A 40 5.96 16.90 -10.84
CA SER A 40 4.81 17.47 -10.13
C SER A 40 5.20 18.02 -8.75
N ILE A 41 5.89 17.19 -7.95
CA ILE A 41 6.37 17.55 -6.61
C ILE A 41 7.40 18.69 -6.65
N GLN A 42 8.28 18.71 -7.65
CA GLN A 42 9.24 19.81 -7.84
C GLN A 42 8.56 21.15 -8.12
N LEU A 43 7.46 21.15 -8.86
CA LEU A 43 6.68 22.35 -9.15
C LEU A 43 5.84 22.80 -7.95
N ARG A 44 5.27 21.83 -7.23
CA ARG A 44 4.52 22.07 -5.99
C ARG A 44 4.58 20.82 -5.11
N SER A 45 5.22 20.94 -3.96
CA SER A 45 5.27 19.87 -2.94
C SER A 45 4.18 20.16 -1.90
N ASP A 46 3.03 19.51 -2.07
CA ASP A 46 1.86 19.63 -1.20
C ASP A 46 1.23 18.24 -0.96
N ALA A 47 0.26 18.16 -0.04
CA ALA A 47 -0.38 16.88 0.25
C ALA A 47 -1.03 16.21 -0.97
N LEU A 48 -1.58 17.00 -1.91
CA LEU A 48 -2.24 16.46 -3.10
C LEU A 48 -1.25 15.75 -4.05
N THR A 49 -0.10 16.38 -4.31
CA THR A 49 0.93 15.82 -5.20
C THR A 49 1.54 14.54 -4.62
N HIS A 50 1.85 14.53 -3.33
CA HIS A 50 2.33 13.33 -2.64
C HIS A 50 1.28 12.22 -2.59
N ARG A 51 0.00 12.54 -2.32
CA ARG A 51 -1.09 11.55 -2.33
C ARG A 51 -1.30 10.92 -3.70
N ASN A 52 -1.27 11.72 -4.77
CA ASN A 52 -1.41 11.19 -6.14
C ASN A 52 -0.25 10.26 -6.52
N TYR A 53 0.96 10.58 -6.07
CA TYR A 53 2.10 9.70 -6.26
C TYR A 53 1.95 8.40 -5.47
N ALA A 54 1.52 8.48 -4.21
CA ALA A 54 1.24 7.31 -3.37
C ALA A 54 0.25 6.35 -4.04
N CYS A 55 -0.87 6.86 -4.56
CA CYS A 55 -1.87 6.03 -5.25
C CYS A 55 -1.30 5.37 -6.51
N SER A 56 -0.46 6.08 -7.27
CA SER A 56 0.18 5.55 -8.48
C SER A 56 1.19 4.45 -8.14
N LEU A 57 2.00 4.66 -7.11
CA LEU A 57 2.94 3.65 -6.59
C LEU A 57 2.20 2.41 -6.09
N HIS A 58 1.11 2.58 -5.35
CA HIS A 58 0.28 1.48 -4.89
C HIS A 58 -0.28 0.67 -6.06
N HIS A 59 -0.77 1.34 -7.11
CA HIS A 59 -1.31 0.69 -8.31
C HIS A 59 -0.28 -0.23 -9.01
N VAL A 60 0.99 0.19 -9.04
CA VAL A 60 2.10 -0.62 -9.58
C VAL A 60 2.76 -1.52 -8.51
N SER A 61 2.07 -1.74 -7.38
CA SER A 61 2.52 -2.58 -6.26
C SER A 61 3.85 -2.17 -5.62
N ARG A 62 4.26 -0.90 -5.72
CA ARG A 62 5.38 -0.30 -4.98
C ARG A 62 4.92 0.18 -3.61
N VAL A 63 4.37 -0.74 -2.81
CA VAL A 63 3.61 -0.43 -1.59
C VAL A 63 4.42 0.26 -0.49
N ARG A 64 5.71 -0.07 -0.33
CA ARG A 64 6.59 0.61 0.66
C ARG A 64 6.78 2.10 0.31
N GLU A 65 6.98 2.40 -0.97
CA GLU A 65 7.14 3.77 -1.44
C GLU A 65 5.79 4.52 -1.42
N ALA A 66 4.69 3.83 -1.73
CA ALA A 66 3.35 4.38 -1.60
C ALA A 66 3.05 4.83 -0.16
N ALA A 67 3.34 3.97 0.82
CA ALA A 67 3.19 4.28 2.24
C ALA A 67 3.99 5.51 2.65
N GLU A 68 5.23 5.63 2.16
CA GLU A 68 6.07 6.78 2.45
C GLU A 68 5.50 8.08 1.89
N GLN A 69 5.11 8.09 0.61
CA GLN A 69 4.48 9.26 0.00
C GLN A 69 3.16 9.64 0.69
N ALA A 70 2.37 8.65 1.14
CA ALA A 70 1.14 8.90 1.86
C ALA A 70 1.38 9.53 3.24
N ARG A 71 2.40 9.09 3.97
CA ARG A 71 2.80 9.71 5.26
C ARG A 71 3.33 11.12 5.07
N ILE A 72 4.08 11.39 4.01
CA ILE A 72 4.50 12.76 3.65
C ILE A 72 3.27 13.62 3.35
N ALA A 73 2.28 13.11 2.61
CA ALA A 73 1.05 13.84 2.35
C ALA A 73 0.28 14.18 3.64
N ALA A 74 0.20 13.24 4.58
CA ALA A 74 -0.45 13.47 5.87
C ALA A 74 0.27 14.53 6.72
N SER A 75 1.61 14.59 6.70
CA SER A 75 2.36 15.59 7.48
C SER A 75 2.34 16.99 6.86
N LEU A 76 2.13 17.11 5.56
CA LEU A 76 2.02 18.40 4.86
C LEU A 76 0.65 19.07 5.03
N ASP A 77 -0.38 18.30 5.36
CA ASP A 77 -1.76 18.78 5.56
C ASP A 77 -2.32 18.21 6.88
N ASP A 78 -1.63 18.58 7.96
CA ASP A 78 -1.96 18.21 9.33
C ASP A 78 -3.38 18.71 9.66
N GLY A 79 -4.34 17.80 9.70
CA GLY A 79 -5.76 18.10 9.91
C GLY A 79 -6.68 17.63 8.79
N ASN A 80 -6.13 17.19 7.65
CA ASN A 80 -6.93 16.63 6.57
C ASN A 80 -7.21 15.15 6.79
N LEU A 81 -8.48 14.83 7.03
CA LEU A 81 -8.95 13.45 7.24
C LEU A 81 -8.59 12.53 6.08
N VAL A 82 -8.68 12.99 4.83
CA VAL A 82 -8.37 12.14 3.67
C VAL A 82 -6.88 11.80 3.65
N SER A 83 -6.00 12.76 3.93
CA SER A 83 -4.55 12.52 3.93
C SER A 83 -4.13 11.52 5.01
N ILE A 84 -4.65 11.65 6.24
CA ILE A 84 -4.35 10.69 7.31
C ILE A 84 -4.97 9.31 7.03
N GLN A 85 -6.18 9.24 6.46
CA GLN A 85 -6.80 7.97 6.05
C GLN A 85 -5.96 7.26 4.98
N THR A 86 -5.49 7.99 3.95
CA THR A 86 -4.60 7.43 2.93
C THR A 86 -3.28 6.94 3.54
N ALA A 87 -2.70 7.68 4.49
CA ALA A 87 -1.50 7.26 5.19
C ALA A 87 -1.72 6.00 6.03
N ILE A 88 -2.85 5.87 6.73
CA ILE A 88 -3.22 4.66 7.48
C ILE A 88 -3.33 3.46 6.52
N SER A 89 -4.11 3.58 5.45
CA SER A 89 -4.34 2.49 4.49
C SER A 89 -3.04 2.02 3.85
N HIS A 90 -2.28 2.91 3.21
CA HIS A 90 -1.05 2.51 2.53
C HIS A 90 0.04 2.03 3.49
N THR A 91 0.11 2.58 4.72
CA THR A 91 1.04 2.05 5.73
C THR A 91 0.67 0.63 6.14
N ALA A 92 -0.62 0.35 6.37
CA ALA A 92 -1.08 -1.00 6.72
C ALA A 92 -0.88 -1.99 5.55
N GLU A 93 -1.22 -1.59 4.32
CA GLU A 93 -1.02 -2.40 3.11
C GLU A 93 0.45 -2.73 2.89
N SER A 94 1.36 -1.79 3.18
CA SER A 94 2.81 -2.06 3.11
C SER A 94 3.34 -3.01 4.19
N GLY A 95 2.51 -3.43 5.16
CA GLY A 95 2.88 -4.29 6.28
C GLY A 95 3.25 -3.54 7.57
N GLY A 96 3.22 -2.21 7.57
CA GLY A 96 3.50 -1.36 8.74
C GLY A 96 2.31 -1.31 9.71
N ILE A 97 1.92 -2.45 10.28
CA ILE A 97 0.66 -2.58 11.03
C ILE A 97 0.69 -1.76 12.33
N THR A 98 1.75 -1.85 13.15
CA THR A 98 1.85 -1.00 14.36
C THR A 98 2.05 0.48 14.02
N MET A 99 2.80 0.78 12.95
CA MET A 99 2.92 2.14 12.45
C MET A 99 1.58 2.72 12.02
N ALA A 100 0.77 1.97 11.26
CA ALA A 100 -0.56 2.40 10.83
C ALA A 100 -1.49 2.60 12.02
N ALA A 101 -1.46 1.70 13.02
CA ALA A 101 -2.19 1.86 14.28
C ALA A 101 -1.82 3.15 15.02
N SER A 102 -0.56 3.58 14.98
CA SER A 102 -0.16 4.86 15.58
C SER A 102 -0.79 6.08 14.87
N LEU A 103 -1.01 6.00 13.55
CA LEU A 103 -1.66 7.05 12.76
C LEU A 103 -3.17 7.14 13.06
N VAL A 104 -3.80 6.03 13.44
CA VAL A 104 -5.22 6.00 13.86
C VAL A 104 -5.45 6.89 15.08
N GLU A 105 -4.49 6.99 15.99
CA GLU A 105 -4.61 7.90 17.15
C GLU A 105 -4.65 9.38 16.74
N THR A 106 -3.97 9.75 15.64
CA THR A 106 -4.08 11.08 15.04
C THR A 106 -5.45 11.25 14.35
N TYR A 107 -5.91 10.24 13.61
CA TYR A 107 -7.23 10.26 12.97
C TYR A 107 -8.36 10.47 14.00
N ARG A 108 -8.36 9.75 15.11
CA ARG A 108 -9.37 9.84 16.17
C ARG A 108 -9.45 11.23 16.82
N LYS A 109 -8.34 11.96 16.87
CA LYS A 109 -8.34 13.36 17.33
C LYS A 109 -9.04 14.29 16.34
N LEU A 110 -8.92 14.02 15.04
CA LEU A 110 -9.55 14.79 13.96
C LEU A 110 -11.02 14.42 13.74
N ALA A 111 -11.39 13.16 13.99
CA ALA A 111 -12.74 12.62 13.86
C ALA A 111 -13.21 11.93 15.16
N PRO A 112 -13.42 12.68 16.26
CA PRO A 112 -13.71 12.09 17.58
C PRO A 112 -15.05 11.35 17.66
N THR A 113 -15.96 11.58 16.72
CA THR A 113 -17.25 10.88 16.63
C THR A 113 -17.14 9.52 15.96
N ASP A 114 -16.03 9.24 15.27
CA ASP A 114 -15.81 7.99 14.54
C ASP A 114 -15.01 6.99 15.40
N THR A 115 -15.64 6.56 16.51
CA THR A 115 -14.99 5.75 17.54
C THR A 115 -14.66 4.32 17.10
N GLY A 116 -15.37 3.81 16.08
CA GLY A 116 -15.20 2.46 15.54
C GLY A 116 -14.18 2.35 14.40
N ALA A 117 -13.76 3.48 13.81
CA ALA A 117 -12.80 3.45 12.72
C ALA A 117 -11.52 2.71 13.10
N TYR A 118 -11.10 1.84 12.17
CA TYR A 118 -9.87 1.07 12.27
C TYR A 118 -9.78 0.14 13.49
N ALA A 119 -10.90 -0.26 14.10
CA ALA A 119 -10.90 -1.19 15.23
C ALA A 119 -10.15 -2.50 14.94
N ALA A 120 -10.40 -3.11 13.78
CA ALA A 120 -9.70 -4.33 13.35
C ALA A 120 -8.18 -4.14 13.19
N LEU A 121 -7.74 -2.98 12.68
CA LEU A 121 -6.32 -2.66 12.56
C LEU A 121 -5.65 -2.51 13.95
N ILE A 122 -6.32 -1.83 14.88
CA ILE A 122 -5.83 -1.66 16.27
C ILE A 122 -5.74 -3.00 16.99
N GLU A 123 -6.75 -3.84 16.83
CA GLU A 123 -6.76 -5.19 17.37
C GLU A 123 -5.58 -6.00 16.81
N THR A 124 -5.38 -5.95 15.49
CA THR A 124 -4.30 -6.69 14.86
C THR A 124 -2.91 -6.19 15.27
N ALA A 125 -2.72 -4.88 15.40
CA ALA A 125 -1.48 -4.32 15.91
C ALA A 125 -1.18 -4.78 17.35
N SER A 126 -2.22 -5.02 18.15
CA SER A 126 -2.07 -5.59 19.49
C SER A 126 -1.64 -7.06 19.43
N MET A 127 -2.24 -7.86 18.54
CA MET A 127 -1.84 -9.26 18.34
C MET A 127 -0.41 -9.39 17.83
N GLN A 128 -0.04 -8.60 16.82
CA GLN A 128 1.31 -8.53 16.29
C GLN A 128 2.33 -8.24 17.40
N LYS A 129 2.04 -7.24 18.26
CA LYS A 129 2.91 -6.87 19.38
C LYS A 129 3.04 -8.01 20.39
N ASN A 130 1.96 -8.75 20.67
CA ASN A 130 1.99 -9.90 21.58
C ASN A 130 2.77 -11.07 21.01
N ALA A 131 2.70 -11.28 19.69
CA ALA A 131 3.48 -12.29 18.97
C ALA A 131 4.95 -11.90 18.80
N GLY A 132 5.35 -10.68 19.18
CA GLY A 132 6.73 -10.20 19.06
C GLY A 132 7.18 -9.95 17.62
N ILE A 133 6.24 -9.78 16.68
CA ILE A 133 6.53 -9.59 15.26
C ILE A 133 6.80 -8.10 14.99
N ALA A 134 7.94 -7.77 14.40
CA ALA A 134 8.27 -6.38 14.03
C ALA A 134 7.59 -5.97 12.71
N ASP A 135 7.21 -4.69 12.57
CA ASP A 135 6.67 -4.16 11.30
C ASP A 135 7.61 -4.44 10.12
N GLU A 136 8.93 -4.28 10.31
CA GLU A 136 9.90 -4.49 9.22
C GLU A 136 9.88 -5.93 8.68
N GLU A 137 9.56 -6.93 9.53
CA GLU A 137 9.45 -8.32 9.10
C GLU A 137 8.24 -8.52 8.19
N ILE A 138 7.08 -7.99 8.58
CA ILE A 138 5.86 -8.02 7.76
C ILE A 138 6.08 -7.24 6.46
N MET A 139 6.65 -6.03 6.55
CA MET A 139 6.94 -5.18 5.41
C MET A 139 7.89 -5.87 4.42
N GLN A 140 8.87 -6.63 4.90
CA GLN A 140 9.77 -7.41 4.04
C GLN A 140 9.01 -8.50 3.27
N LEU A 141 8.14 -9.27 3.94
CA LEU A 141 7.36 -10.32 3.28
C LEU A 141 6.36 -9.74 2.27
N VAL A 142 5.70 -8.64 2.62
CA VAL A 142 4.82 -7.89 1.70
C VAL A 142 5.60 -7.43 0.48
N GLN A 143 6.77 -6.81 0.68
CA GLN A 143 7.60 -6.33 -0.42
C GLN A 143 8.00 -7.47 -1.35
N ILE A 144 8.39 -8.62 -0.81
CA ILE A 144 8.72 -9.82 -1.60
C ILE A 144 7.50 -10.28 -2.43
N ALA A 145 6.31 -10.33 -1.83
CA ALA A 145 5.10 -10.73 -2.52
C ALA A 145 4.72 -9.74 -3.63
N CYS A 146 4.80 -8.44 -3.36
CA CYS A 146 4.54 -7.39 -4.34
C CYS A 146 5.57 -7.38 -5.49
N ASP A 147 6.86 -7.57 -5.20
CA ASP A 147 7.88 -7.67 -6.25
C ASP A 147 7.69 -8.92 -7.11
N PHE A 148 7.25 -10.03 -6.51
CA PHE A 148 6.85 -11.21 -7.27
C PHE A 148 5.68 -10.89 -8.21
N LEU A 149 4.61 -10.27 -7.73
CA LEU A 149 3.47 -9.88 -8.56
C LEU A 149 3.87 -8.93 -9.70
N ARG A 150 4.72 -7.93 -9.42
CA ARG A 150 5.28 -7.02 -10.43
C ARG A 150 6.05 -7.76 -11.50
N SER A 151 6.87 -8.75 -11.11
CA SER A 151 7.61 -9.59 -12.07
C SER A 151 6.69 -10.42 -12.99
N LYS A 152 5.45 -10.67 -12.54
CA LYS A 152 4.42 -11.39 -13.31
C LYS A 152 3.44 -10.45 -14.02
N GLN A 153 3.58 -9.13 -13.86
CA GLN A 153 2.64 -8.12 -14.36
C GLN A 153 1.20 -8.38 -13.87
N VAL A 154 1.06 -8.81 -12.62
CA VAL A 154 -0.23 -9.04 -11.96
C VAL A 154 -0.45 -7.96 -10.92
N HIS A 155 -1.62 -7.32 -10.96
CA HIS A 155 -2.05 -6.36 -9.94
C HIS A 155 -2.92 -7.07 -8.91
N PHE A 156 -2.74 -6.73 -7.63
CA PHE A 156 -3.67 -7.17 -6.59
C PHE A 156 -4.88 -6.24 -6.49
N VAL A 157 -6.00 -6.77 -6.02
CA VAL A 157 -7.27 -6.08 -5.90
C VAL A 157 -7.37 -5.38 -4.55
N ASP A 158 -7.10 -6.13 -3.49
CA ASP A 158 -7.12 -5.67 -2.12
C ASP A 158 -6.21 -6.57 -1.27
N GLN A 159 -6.11 -6.23 0.01
CA GLN A 159 -5.32 -6.95 1.00
C GLN A 159 -6.16 -7.12 2.26
N GLU A 160 -6.18 -8.34 2.76
CA GLU A 160 -6.86 -8.70 4.00
C GLU A 160 -5.83 -9.12 5.05
N LEU A 161 -6.01 -8.62 6.25
CA LEU A 161 -5.23 -8.99 7.41
C LEU A 161 -6.07 -9.95 8.25
N ILE A 162 -5.62 -11.19 8.34
CA ILE A 162 -6.29 -12.26 9.06
C ILE A 162 -5.45 -12.52 10.31
N ALA A 163 -6.03 -12.25 11.47
CA ALA A 163 -5.42 -12.56 12.74
C ALA A 163 -6.19 -13.71 13.39
N ASP A 164 -5.50 -14.83 13.62
CA ASP A 164 -6.09 -15.99 14.28
C ASP A 164 -5.86 -15.88 15.79
N GLN A 165 -6.96 -15.74 16.53
CA GLN A 165 -6.93 -15.67 17.99
C GLN A 165 -6.80 -17.05 18.65
N GLU A 166 -7.14 -18.13 17.94
CA GLU A 166 -7.11 -19.50 18.49
C GLU A 166 -5.69 -20.09 18.46
N ASP A 167 -4.88 -19.74 17.46
CA ASP A 167 -3.51 -20.24 17.24
C ASP A 167 -2.41 -19.23 17.70
N GLU A 168 -2.37 -18.91 18.99
CA GLU A 168 -1.25 -18.18 19.64
C GLU A 168 -0.87 -16.82 19.04
N GLY A 169 -1.78 -16.15 18.31
CA GLY A 169 -1.51 -14.86 17.67
C GLY A 169 -0.86 -14.97 16.30
N PHE A 170 -1.19 -16.01 15.53
CA PHE A 170 -0.80 -16.14 14.14
C PHE A 170 -1.38 -14.99 13.29
N LEU A 171 -0.50 -14.35 12.52
CA LEU A 171 -0.83 -13.29 11.59
C LEU A 171 -0.67 -13.77 10.15
N SER A 172 -1.77 -13.80 9.40
CA SER A 172 -1.77 -14.08 7.96
C SER A 172 -2.17 -12.83 7.21
N LEU A 173 -1.32 -12.40 6.30
CA LEU A 173 -1.68 -11.41 5.30
C LEU A 173 -2.07 -12.08 3.99
N CYS A 174 -3.27 -11.80 3.51
CA CYS A 174 -3.79 -12.31 2.25
C CYS A 174 -3.87 -11.17 1.22
N ILE A 175 -3.05 -11.25 0.17
CA ILE A 175 -3.09 -10.33 -0.96
C ILE A 175 -4.02 -10.93 -2.02
N ASN A 176 -5.17 -10.32 -2.26
CA ASN A 176 -6.21 -10.89 -3.09
C ASN A 176 -6.02 -10.54 -4.56
N LEU A 177 -6.06 -11.56 -5.42
CA LEU A 177 -5.82 -11.45 -6.86
C LEU A 177 -7.08 -11.80 -7.64
N ASN A 178 -7.19 -11.24 -8.85
CA ASN A 178 -8.20 -11.65 -9.83
C ASN A 178 -7.64 -12.76 -10.74
N LEU A 179 -7.35 -13.91 -10.15
CA LEU A 179 -6.82 -15.10 -10.82
C LEU A 179 -7.65 -16.34 -10.46
N THR A 180 -7.50 -17.41 -11.23
CA THR A 180 -8.11 -18.70 -10.90
C THR A 180 -7.45 -19.33 -9.66
N ASN A 181 -8.15 -20.27 -9.03
CA ASN A 181 -7.61 -20.98 -7.86
C ASN A 181 -6.33 -21.76 -8.19
N GLU A 182 -6.22 -22.29 -9.41
CA GLU A 182 -5.03 -23.01 -9.87
C GLU A 182 -3.82 -22.07 -10.03
N GLU A 183 -4.04 -20.88 -10.62
CA GLU A 183 -3.00 -19.86 -10.74
C GLU A 183 -2.54 -19.36 -9.37
N ILE A 184 -3.50 -19.07 -8.46
CA ILE A 184 -3.20 -18.66 -7.08
C ILE A 184 -2.38 -19.73 -6.36
N TRP A 185 -2.74 -21.01 -6.51
CA TRP A 185 -1.97 -22.11 -5.94
C TRP A 185 -0.53 -22.14 -6.48
N ASN A 186 -0.36 -22.03 -7.79
CA ASN A 186 0.96 -22.00 -8.42
C ASN A 186 1.79 -20.77 -8.02
N PHE A 187 1.14 -19.63 -7.80
CA PHE A 187 1.78 -18.40 -7.33
C PHE A 187 2.22 -18.54 -5.87
N ASN A 188 1.36 -19.07 -5.00
CA ASN A 188 1.71 -19.34 -3.60
C ASN A 188 2.88 -20.31 -3.47
N LYS A 189 2.95 -21.35 -4.31
CA LYS A 189 4.09 -22.28 -4.33
C LYS A 189 5.41 -21.54 -4.66
N GLN A 190 5.41 -20.72 -5.71
CA GLN A 190 6.59 -19.93 -6.09
C GLN A 190 6.96 -18.90 -5.02
N LEU A 191 5.97 -18.23 -4.44
CA LEU A 191 6.19 -17.25 -3.38
C LEU A 191 6.84 -17.90 -2.15
N PHE A 192 6.35 -19.08 -1.75
CA PHE A 192 6.89 -19.84 -0.64
C PHE A 192 8.36 -20.22 -0.89
N GLU A 193 8.71 -20.68 -2.08
CA GLU A 193 10.11 -20.97 -2.45
C GLU A 193 11.00 -19.72 -2.35
N ILE A 194 10.51 -18.55 -2.79
CA ILE A 194 11.24 -17.28 -2.69
C ILE A 194 11.40 -16.83 -1.22
N MET A 195 10.36 -16.99 -0.40
CA MET A 195 10.39 -16.59 1.01
C MET A 195 11.33 -17.46 1.83
N LEU A 196 11.36 -18.78 1.58
CA LEU A 196 12.32 -19.68 2.21
C LEU A 196 13.78 -19.29 1.94
N ASP A 197 14.07 -18.80 0.73
CA ASP A 197 15.41 -18.34 0.35
C ASP A 197 15.75 -16.97 0.94
N LYS A 198 14.82 -16.00 0.85
CA LYS A 198 15.08 -14.60 1.22
C LYS A 198 14.88 -14.28 2.70
N VAL A 199 14.06 -15.04 3.41
CA VAL A 199 13.70 -14.82 4.82
C VAL A 199 13.81 -16.13 5.61
N PRO A 200 15.01 -16.73 5.71
CA PRO A 200 15.20 -18.06 6.29
C PRO A 200 14.86 -18.14 7.80
N ASN A 201 14.78 -16.99 8.48
CA ASN A 201 14.44 -16.87 9.90
C ASN A 201 13.07 -16.21 10.12
N GLN A 202 12.13 -16.38 9.19
CA GLN A 202 10.76 -15.88 9.31
C GLN A 202 10.10 -16.39 10.59
N SER A 203 9.35 -15.53 11.27
CA SER A 203 8.53 -15.88 12.42
C SER A 203 7.52 -16.98 12.04
N PRO A 204 7.42 -18.05 12.83
CA PRO A 204 6.46 -19.13 12.58
C PRO A 204 5.00 -18.65 12.75
N HIS A 205 4.79 -17.50 13.39
CA HIS A 205 3.48 -16.89 13.61
C HIS A 205 3.10 -15.87 12.53
N LEU A 206 3.83 -15.81 11.42
CA LEU A 206 3.60 -14.86 10.35
C LEU A 206 3.54 -15.58 9.01
N SER A 207 2.57 -15.23 8.16
CA SER A 207 2.55 -15.65 6.76
C SER A 207 2.03 -14.54 5.86
N VAL A 208 2.52 -14.53 4.62
CA VAL A 208 1.97 -13.73 3.52
C VAL A 208 1.64 -14.68 2.39
N ARG A 209 0.42 -14.59 1.87
CA ARG A 209 -0.08 -15.46 0.79
C ARG A 209 -0.96 -14.70 -0.18
N PHE A 210 -1.15 -15.29 -1.34
CA PHE A 210 -2.14 -14.85 -2.31
C PHE A 210 -3.48 -15.53 -2.07
N GLY A 211 -4.55 -14.75 -2.14
CA GLY A 211 -5.93 -15.20 -2.10
C GLY A 211 -6.67 -14.84 -3.39
N ARG A 212 -7.93 -15.29 -3.46
CA ARG A 212 -8.82 -14.93 -4.56
C ARG A 212 -9.72 -13.79 -4.10
N SER A 213 -9.79 -12.72 -4.89
CA SER A 213 -10.79 -11.70 -4.62
C SER A 213 -12.20 -12.25 -4.88
N HIS A 214 -13.12 -11.97 -3.96
CA HIS A 214 -14.54 -12.27 -4.10
C HIS A 214 -15.30 -11.15 -4.84
N ALA A 215 -14.63 -10.04 -5.16
CA ALA A 215 -15.18 -8.98 -5.99
C ALA A 215 -15.04 -9.36 -7.48
N ALA A 216 -16.09 -9.91 -8.06
CA ALA A 216 -16.24 -10.16 -9.49
C ALA A 216 -17.55 -9.55 -9.99
#